data_AF-A0A8H5EA42-F1
#
_entry.id   AF-A0A8H5EA42-F1
#
_cell.length_a   1.000
_cell.length_b   1.000
_cell.length_c   1.000
_cell.angle_alpha   90.00
_cell.angle_beta   90.00
_cell.angle_gamma   90.00
#
_symmetry.space_group_name_H-M   'P 1'
#
loop_
_entity.id
_entity.type
_entity.pdbx_description
1 polymer ?
#
loop_
_entity_poly.entity_id
_entity_poly.type
_entity_poly.pdbx_seq_one_letter_code
_entity_poly.pdbx_strand_id
1 'polypeptide(L)' 'MPESSSTIVFTRKGNTPGNQEKVQNLVNEWKGNGTKVEVGPDEITFTMPPGSGDYAAKHFQARMEKEGSWEDWKEGRK' A
#
# COMPACT_ATOMS: atom_id res chain seq x y z
N MET A 1 0.88 -24.32 13.64
CA MET A 1 1.72 -23.51 12.74
C MET A 1 1.49 -22.06 13.11
N PRO A 2 2.52 -21.21 13.32
CA PRO A 2 2.26 -19.79 13.50
C PRO A 2 1.65 -19.28 12.18
N GLU A 3 0.49 -18.64 12.27
CA GLU A 3 -0.14 -18.08 11.09
C GLU A 3 0.72 -16.93 10.60
N SER A 4 1.40 -17.12 9.46
CA SER A 4 2.30 -16.12 8.90
C SER A 4 1.49 -14.90 8.48
N SER A 5 1.85 -13.73 9.03
CA SER A 5 1.34 -12.44 8.56
C SER A 5 1.65 -12.26 7.07
N SER A 6 0.72 -11.70 6.32
CA SER A 6 0.90 -11.42 4.90
C SER A 6 1.49 -10.04 4.72
N THR A 7 2.62 -9.95 4.02
CA THR A 7 3.25 -8.68 3.67
C THR A 7 3.11 -8.42 2.17
N ILE A 8 2.61 -7.24 1.80
CA ILE A 8 2.52 -6.78 0.41
C ILE A 8 3.30 -5.49 0.27
N VAL A 9 4.16 -5.41 -0.75
CA VAL A 9 5.00 -4.25 -1.01
C VAL A 9 4.67 -3.67 -2.38
N PHE A 10 4.46 -2.35 -2.44
CA PHE A 10 4.31 -1.58 -3.66
C PHE A 10 5.55 -0.72 -3.87
N THR A 11 6.23 -0.88 -4.98
CA THR A 11 7.45 -0.11 -5.29
C THR A 11 7.12 1.04 -6.22
N ARG A 12 7.72 2.20 -5.91
CA ARG A 12 7.64 3.41 -6.70
C ARG A 12 8.55 3.32 -7.91
N LYS A 13 8.02 3.69 -9.07
CA LYS A 13 8.72 3.72 -10.35
C LYS A 13 9.07 5.14 -10.80
N GLY A 14 8.31 6.14 -10.34
CA GLY A 14 8.49 7.53 -10.73
C GLY A 14 9.08 8.41 -9.62
N ASN A 15 9.75 9.49 -10.01
CA ASN A 15 10.38 10.43 -9.10
C ASN A 15 9.47 11.67 -8.87
N THR A 16 8.16 11.45 -8.70
CA THR A 16 7.14 12.52 -8.71
C THR A 16 6.67 12.87 -7.30
N PRO A 17 7.34 13.80 -6.57
CA PRO A 17 7.13 14.03 -5.14
C PRO A 17 5.67 14.29 -4.73
N GLY A 18 4.87 14.92 -5.60
CA GLY A 18 3.45 15.24 -5.32
C GLY A 18 2.54 14.02 -5.08
N ASN A 19 2.97 12.82 -5.48
CA ASN A 19 2.18 11.61 -5.31
C ASN A 19 2.34 10.96 -3.92
N GLN A 20 3.42 11.30 -3.22
CA GLN A 20 3.72 10.76 -1.90
C GLN A 20 2.77 11.29 -0.82
N GLU A 21 2.44 12.59 -0.86
CA GLU A 21 1.50 13.20 0.09
C GLU A 21 0.10 12.60 -0.05
N LYS A 22 -0.36 12.39 -1.28
CA LYS A 22 -1.63 11.70 -1.58
C LYS A 22 -1.65 10.28 -1.02
N VAL A 23 -0.58 9.52 -1.29
CA VAL A 23 -0.41 8.16 -0.76
C VAL A 23 -0.41 8.14 0.77
N GLN A 24 0.30 9.07 1.42
CA GLN A 24 0.29 9.16 2.88
C GLN A 24 -1.09 9.52 3.44
N ASN A 25 -1.85 10.38 2.75
CA ASN A 25 -3.21 10.71 3.15
C ASN A 25 -4.13 9.49 3.03
N LEU A 26 -4.05 8.76 1.90
CA LEU A 26 -4.75 7.49 1.72
C LEU A 26 -4.40 6.48 2.80
N VAL A 27 -3.13 6.32 3.14
CA VAL A 27 -2.70 5.41 4.20
C VAL A 27 -3.21 5.84 5.57
N ASN A 28 -3.29 7.15 5.86
CA ASN A 28 -3.89 7.66 7.09
C ASN A 28 -5.41 7.38 7.15
N GLU A 29 -6.14 7.46 6.03
CA GLU A 29 -7.54 7.02 5.98
C GLU A 29 -7.69 5.51 6.27
N TRP A 30 -6.69 4.72 5.86
CA TRP A 30 -6.65 3.27 6.04
C TRP A 30 -6.25 2.79 7.44
N LYS A 31 -5.89 3.70 8.35
CA LYS A 31 -5.31 3.42 9.67
C LYS A 31 -6.30 2.83 10.69
N GLY A 32 -7.27 2.05 10.22
CA GLY A 32 -8.28 1.39 11.03
C GLY A 32 -8.70 0.04 10.45
N ASN A 33 -7.86 -1.00 10.58
CA ASN A 33 -8.30 -2.41 10.60
C ASN A 33 -7.15 -3.41 10.86
N GLY A 34 -6.31 -3.18 11.89
CA GLY A 34 -5.22 -4.11 12.24
C GLY A 34 -4.13 -4.31 11.17
N THR A 35 -4.25 -3.65 10.01
CA THR A 35 -3.26 -3.65 8.94
C THR A 35 -2.27 -2.53 9.21
N LYS A 36 -1.00 -2.87 9.41
CA LYS A 36 0.08 -1.90 9.54
C LYS A 36 0.51 -1.50 8.14
N VAL A 37 0.54 -0.21 7.85
CA VAL A 37 0.99 0.31 6.57
C VAL A 37 2.13 1.29 6.80
N GLU A 38 3.24 1.09 6.10
CA GLU A 38 4.43 1.93 6.15
C GLU A 38 4.68 2.51 4.77
N VAL A 39 4.71 3.84 4.66
CA VAL A 39 5.00 4.56 3.42
C VAL A 39 6.42 5.09 3.49
N GLY A 40 7.32 4.46 2.76
CA GLY A 40 8.66 4.95 2.49
C GLY A 40 8.69 5.91 1.28
N PRO A 41 9.87 6.48 0.99
CA PRO A 41 10.07 7.36 -0.17
C PRO A 41 9.88 6.64 -1.51
N ASP A 42 10.22 5.35 -1.55
CA ASP A 42 10.25 4.52 -2.77
C ASP A 42 9.40 3.24 -2.65
N GLU A 43 8.86 2.94 -1.47
CA GLU A 43 8.09 1.71 -1.24
C GLU A 43 6.95 1.93 -0.26
N ILE A 44 5.84 1.21 -0.44
CA ILE A 44 4.74 1.14 0.51
C ILE A 44 4.58 -0.31 0.94
N THR A 45 4.72 -0.56 2.25
CA THR A 45 4.62 -1.89 2.83
C THR A 45 3.33 -2.03 3.62
N PHE A 46 2.53 -3.02 3.27
CA PHE A 46 1.33 -3.45 3.97
C PHE A 46 1.62 -4.73 4.73
N THR A 47 1.48 -4.71 6.04
CA THR A 47 1.56 -5.87 6.91
C THR A 47 0.18 -6.16 7.46
N MET A 48 -0.42 -7.26 7.00
CA MET A 48 -1.76 -7.69 7.39
C MET A 48 -1.67 -8.85 8.40
N PRO A 49 -2.61 -8.90 9.36
CA PRO A 49 -2.69 -10.03 10.25
C PRO A 49 -3.03 -11.31 9.47
N PRO A 50 -2.65 -12.48 9.99
CA PRO A 50 -3.02 -13.75 9.37
C PRO A 50 -4.53 -13.88 9.22
N GLY A 51 -4.99 -14.46 8.10
CA GLY A 51 -6.42 -14.57 7.77
C GLY A 51 -7.06 -13.30 7.23
N SER A 52 -6.45 -12.12 7.40
CA SER A 52 -6.79 -10.93 6.60
C SER A 52 -6.17 -11.10 5.22
N GLY A 53 -6.99 -11.55 4.27
CA GLY A 53 -6.60 -11.61 2.87
C GLY A 53 -6.15 -10.26 2.32
N ASP A 54 -5.69 -10.23 1.07
CA ASP A 54 -5.13 -9.06 0.38
C ASP A 54 -6.14 -7.92 0.07
N TYR A 55 -7.33 -7.96 0.67
CA TYR A 55 -8.40 -6.96 0.50
C TYR A 55 -7.88 -5.54 0.73
N ALA A 56 -7.09 -5.34 1.78
CA ALA A 56 -6.57 -4.02 2.12
C ALA A 56 -5.66 -3.44 1.02
N ALA A 57 -4.72 -4.26 0.56
CA ALA A 57 -3.80 -3.88 -0.50
C ALA A 57 -4.52 -3.66 -1.84
N LYS A 58 -5.49 -4.52 -2.20
CA LYS A 58 -6.29 -4.36 -3.44
C LYS A 58 -7.14 -3.10 -3.43
N HIS A 59 -7.80 -2.81 -2.31
CA HIS A 59 -8.58 -1.58 -2.20
C HIS A 59 -7.70 -0.33 -2.23
N PHE A 60 -6.54 -0.38 -1.57
CA PHE A 60 -5.56 0.70 -1.62
C PHE A 60 -5.06 0.94 -3.05
N GLN A 61 -4.72 -0.13 -3.77
CA GLN A 61 -4.38 -0.08 -5.19
C GLN A 61 -5.50 0.57 -6.02
N ALA A 62 -6.74 0.10 -5.90
CA ALA A 62 -7.88 0.65 -6.64
C ALA A 62 -8.11 2.14 -6.35
N ARG A 63 -7.85 2.59 -5.12
CA ARG A 63 -7.94 4.00 -4.72
C ARG A 63 -6.84 4.83 -5.38
N MET A 64 -5.59 4.35 -5.38
CA MET A 64 -4.49 4.99 -6.11
C MET A 64 -4.75 5.05 -7.61
N GLU A 65 -5.37 4.01 -8.20
CA GLU A 65 -5.77 3.99 -9.61
C GLU A 65 -6.81 5.08 -9.91
N LYS A 66 -7.82 5.22 -9.04
CA LYS A 66 -8.84 6.26 -9.16
C LYS A 66 -8.27 7.67 -9.06
N GLU A 67 -7.26 7.88 -8.22
CA GLU A 67 -6.62 9.19 -8.03
C GLU A 67 -5.51 9.50 -9.04
N GLY A 68 -5.23 8.58 -9.98
CA GLY A 68 -4.13 8.70 -10.94
C GLY A 68 -2.75 8.58 -10.32
N SER A 69 -2.67 8.19 -9.05
CA SER A 69 -1.42 8.01 -8.32
C SER A 69 -0.77 6.65 -8.62
N TRP A 70 -1.53 5.64 -9.01
CA TRP A 70 -1.01 4.27 -9.19
C TRP A 70 0.09 4.14 -10.24
N GLU A 71 0.10 4.98 -11.27
CA GLU A 71 1.09 4.90 -12.35
C GLU A 71 2.52 5.13 -11.84
N ASP A 72 2.68 5.92 -10.77
CA ASP A 72 3.96 6.17 -10.09
C ASP A 72 4.38 5.01 -9.18
N TRP A 73 3.45 4.10 -8.80
CA TRP A 73 3.62 3.02 -7.80
C TRP A 73 3.44 1.60 -8.36
N LYS A 74 3.49 1.46 -9.69
CA LYS A 74 3.03 0.28 -10.45
C LYS A 74 3.85 -1.02 -10.24
N GLU A 75 5.01 -0.97 -9.60
CA GLU A 75 5.89 -2.14 -9.49
C GLU A 75 5.69 -2.86 -8.14
N GLY A 76 4.52 -3.49 -7.98
CA GLY A 76 4.17 -4.31 -6.82
C GLY A 76 3.83 -5.74 -7.23
N ARG A 77 4.81 -6.50 -7.74
CA ARG A 77 4.71 -7.98 -7.76
C ARG A 77 6.09 -8.63 -7.90
N LYS A 78 6.59 -9.20 -6.81
CA LYS A 78 7.39 -10.42 -6.86
C LYS A 78 6.97 -11.33 -5.73
#